data_AF-A0AB74V690-F1
#
_entry.id   AF-A0AB74V690-F1
#
_cell.length_a   1.000
_cell.length_b   1.000
_cell.length_c   1.000
_cell.angle_alpha   90.00
_cell.angle_beta   90.00
_cell.angle_gamma   90.00
#
_symmetry.space_group_name_H-M   'P 1'
#
loop_
_entity.id
_entity.type
_entity.pdbx_description
1 polymer ?
#
loop_
_entity_poly.entity_id
_entity_poly.type
_entity_poly.pdbx_seq_one_letter_code
_entity_poly.pdbx_strand_id
1 'polypeptide(L)'
;MTQIAQVQSFTAIALGLIIGLGALGACIGIGVMGSKFLEAAARQPELVPLLQGRMFLLAGLIDAAFLIGVALAMYFAVANPLLSKLAGA
;
A
#
# COMPACT_ATOMS: atom_id res chain seq x y z
N MET A 1 -12.42 27.17 -13.92
CA MET A 1 -13.05 26.59 -12.70
C MET A 1 -13.53 25.15 -12.93
N THR A 2 -14.35 24.87 -13.94
CA THR A 2 -14.88 23.51 -14.25
C THR A 2 -13.79 22.45 -14.51
N GLN A 3 -12.76 22.78 -15.29
CA GLN A 3 -11.67 21.83 -15.58
C GLN A 3 -10.85 21.44 -14.33
N ILE A 4 -10.61 22.39 -13.41
CA ILE A 4 -9.93 22.14 -12.13
C ILE A 4 -10.76 21.16 -11.28
N ALA A 5 -12.08 21.38 -11.19
CA ALA A 5 -12.98 20.51 -10.45
C ALA A 5 -13.03 19.09 -11.03
N GLN A 6 -13.03 18.94 -12.36
CA GLN A 6 -12.95 17.62 -13.01
C GLN A 6 -11.65 16.90 -12.66
N VAL A 7 -10.49 17.57 -12.77
CA VAL A 7 -9.19 16.97 -12.44
C VAL A 7 -9.14 16.53 -10.98
N GLN A 8 -9.63 17.35 -10.05
CA GLN A 8 -9.68 16.97 -8.63
C GLN A 8 -10.62 15.79 -8.37
N SER A 9 -11.78 15.73 -9.02
CA SER A 9 -12.73 14.63 -8.87
C SER A 9 -12.14 13.29 -9.34
N PHE A 10 -11.54 13.26 -10.53
CA PHE A 10 -10.88 12.05 -11.03
C PHE A 10 -9.65 11.66 -10.20
N THR A 11 -8.88 12.65 -9.75
CA THR A 11 -7.75 12.39 -8.85
C THR A 11 -8.24 11.73 -7.57
N ALA A 12 -9.27 12.28 -6.90
CA ALA A 12 -9.78 11.71 -5.65
C ALA A 12 -10.23 10.25 -5.78
N ILE A 13 -10.88 9.88 -6.90
CA ILE A 13 -11.27 8.49 -7.18
C ILE A 13 -10.03 7.61 -7.38
N ALA A 14 -9.05 8.07 -8.17
CA ALA A 14 -7.80 7.33 -8.41
C ALA A 14 -7.03 7.10 -7.10
N LEU A 15 -6.97 8.11 -6.23
CA LEU A 15 -6.36 8.00 -4.90
C LEU A 15 -7.05 6.95 -4.03
N GLY A 16 -8.38 6.97 -3.99
CA GLY A 16 -9.18 5.98 -3.26
C GLY A 16 -8.93 4.55 -3.75
N LEU A 17 -8.77 4.37 -5.07
CA LEU A 17 -8.46 3.07 -5.66
C LEU A 17 -7.03 2.60 -5.33
N ILE A 18 -6.03 3.47 -5.44
CA ILE A 18 -4.63 3.14 -5.13
C ILE A 18 -4.51 2.69 -3.68
N ILE A 19 -5.05 3.47 -2.75
CA ILE A 19 -4.97 3.17 -1.31
C ILE A 19 -5.82 1.95 -0.98
N GLY A 20 -7.07 1.89 -1.47
CA GLY A 20 -8.00 0.80 -1.16
C GLY A 20 -7.51 -0.56 -1.67
N LEU A 21 -7.10 -0.64 -2.94
CA LEU A 21 -6.58 -1.89 -3.52
C LEU A 21 -5.22 -2.26 -2.92
N GLY A 22 -4.36 -1.28 -2.63
CA GLY A 22 -3.08 -1.51 -1.96
C GLY A 22 -3.27 -2.07 -0.54
N ALA A 23 -4.19 -1.50 0.24
CA ALA A 23 -4.48 -1.95 1.60
C ALA A 23 -5.07 -3.37 1.61
N LEU A 24 -5.95 -3.69 0.66
CA LEU A 24 -6.49 -5.04 0.50
C LEU A 24 -5.38 -6.06 0.21
N GLY A 25 -4.46 -5.74 -0.72
CA GLY A 25 -3.32 -6.59 -1.05
C GLY A 25 -2.41 -6.84 0.16
N ALA A 26 -2.11 -5.80 0.94
CA ALA A 26 -1.28 -5.92 2.14
C ALA A 26 -1.94 -6.78 3.23
N CYS A 27 -3.22 -6.55 3.53
CA CYS A 27 -3.97 -7.32 4.53
C CYS A 27 -4.04 -8.81 4.16
N ILE A 28 -4.30 -9.13 2.88
CA ILE A 28 -4.33 -10.52 2.41
C ILE A 28 -2.94 -11.15 2.51
N GLY A 29 -1.89 -10.45 2.06
CA GLY A 29 -0.51 -10.95 2.10
C GLY A 29 -0.05 -11.27 3.52
N ILE A 30 -0.27 -10.35 4.46
CA ILE A 30 0.09 -10.53 5.88
C ILE A 30 -0.78 -11.64 6.51
N GLY A 31 -2.08 -11.70 6.21
CA GLY A 31 -2.96 -12.74 6.74
C GLY A 31 -2.54 -14.16 6.32
N VAL A 32 -2.22 -14.35 5.04
CA VAL A 32 -1.75 -15.64 4.52
C VAL A 32 -0.40 -16.01 5.14
N MET A 33 0.55 -15.08 5.16
CA MET A 33 1.87 -15.28 5.76
C MET A 33 1.77 -15.63 7.25
N GLY A 34 0.96 -14.90 8.02
CA GLY A 34 0.74 -15.16 9.45
C GLY A 34 0.13 -16.53 9.70
N SER A 35 -0.83 -16.97 8.89
CA SER A 35 -1.43 -18.30 9.02
C SER A 35 -0.39 -19.42 8.83
N LYS A 36 0.53 -19.25 7.86
CA LYS A 36 1.58 -20.23 7.56
C LYS A 36 2.70 -20.21 8.60
N PHE A 37 3.01 -19.05 9.16
CA PHE A 37 3.92 -18.93 10.29
C PHE A 37 3.37 -19.69 11.51
N LEU A 38 2.10 -19.52 11.86
CA LEU A 38 1.47 -20.24 12.97
C LEU A 38 1.45 -21.76 12.75
N GLU A 39 1.14 -22.22 11.53
CA GLU A 39 1.18 -23.65 11.17
C GLU A 39 2.58 -24.24 11.32
N ALA A 40 3.61 -23.51 10.88
CA ALA A 40 5.01 -23.93 10.97
C ALA A 40 5.50 -23.92 12.43
N ALA A 41 5.15 -22.90 13.22
CA ALA A 41 5.49 -22.79 14.63
C ALA A 41 4.89 -23.93 15.46
N ALA A 42 3.65 -24.35 15.15
CA ALA A 42 2.98 -25.45 15.82
C ALA A 42 3.62 -26.82 15.49
N ARG A 43 4.13 -27.00 14.27
CA ARG A 43 4.78 -28.26 13.84
C ARG A 43 6.23 -28.38 14.28
N GLN A 44 6.98 -27.28 14.23
CA GLN A 44 8.42 -27.28 14.48
C GLN A 44 8.80 -26.02 15.29
N PRO A 45 8.62 -26.06 16.63
CA PRO A 45 8.88 -24.90 17.49
C PRO A 45 10.35 -24.46 17.46
N GLU A 46 11.27 -25.37 17.14
CA GLU A 46 12.70 -25.10 17.02
C GLU A 46 13.04 -24.11 15.89
N LEU A 47 12.20 -24.03 14.85
CA LEU A 47 12.41 -23.15 13.70
C LEU A 47 11.81 -21.74 13.89
N VAL A 48 11.07 -21.50 14.97
CA VAL A 48 10.38 -20.22 15.22
C VAL A 48 11.32 -19.00 15.16
N PRO A 49 12.53 -19.02 15.77
CA PRO A 49 13.43 -17.86 15.73
C PRO A 49 13.87 -17.50 14.30
N LEU A 50 14.12 -18.51 13.47
CA LEU A 50 14.49 -18.33 12.07
C LEU A 50 13.30 -17.85 11.23
N LEU A 51 12.12 -18.43 11.45
CA LEU A 51 10.90 -18.07 10.74
C LEU A 51 10.41 -16.68 11.11
N GLN A 52 10.57 -16.24 12.35
CA GLN A 52 10.18 -14.90 12.81
C GLN A 52 11.00 -13.81 12.11
N GLY A 53 12.32 -14.01 11.95
CA GLY A 53 13.17 -13.08 11.19
C GLY A 53 12.74 -12.97 9.72
N ARG A 54 12.44 -14.10 9.08
CA ARG A 54 11.93 -14.14 7.69
C ARG A 54 10.53 -13.52 7.58
N MET A 55 9.68 -13.71 8.58
CA MET A 55 8.34 -13.15 8.66
C MET A 55 8.40 -11.62 8.67
N PHE A 56 9.26 -11.02 9.51
CA PHE A 56 9.42 -9.56 9.54
C PHE A 56 9.98 -9.00 8.23
N LEU A 57 10.93 -9.69 7.59
CA LEU A 57 11.45 -9.27 6.29
C LEU A 57 10.33 -9.26 5.23
N LEU A 58 9.54 -10.33 5.15
CA LEU A 58 8.42 -10.44 4.21
C LEU A 58 7.29 -9.45 4.53
N ALA A 59 6.97 -9.26 5.81
CA ALA A 59 5.99 -8.28 6.26
C ALA A 59 6.42 -6.85 5.86
N GLY A 60 7.70 -6.51 6.10
CA GLY A 60 8.25 -5.23 5.68
C GLY A 60 8.24 -5.05 4.16
N LEU A 61 8.45 -6.11 3.38
CA LEU A 61 8.37 -6.04 1.91
C LEU A 61 6.92 -5.79 1.42
N ILE A 62 5.93 -6.44 2.04
CA ILE A 62 4.52 -6.23 1.73
C ILE A 62 4.12 -4.77 2.04
N ASP A 63 4.49 -4.29 3.23
CA ASP A 63 4.18 -2.92 3.65
C ASP A 63 4.94 -1.87 2.82
N ALA A 64 6.18 -2.17 2.39
CA ALA A 64 6.94 -1.26 1.53
C ALA A 64 6.23 -1.02 0.19
N ALA A 65 5.73 -2.07 -0.45
CA ALA A 65 4.98 -1.93 -1.71
C ALA A 65 3.70 -1.11 -1.53
N PHE A 66 2.98 -1.32 -0.42
CA PHE A 66 1.79 -0.54 -0.08
C PHE A 66 2.13 0.94 0.19
N LEU A 67 3.15 1.22 1.00
CA LEU A 67 3.54 2.58 1.36
C LEU A 67 4.06 3.39 0.17
N ILE A 68 4.68 2.75 -0.83
CA ILE A 68 5.03 3.43 -2.10
C ILE A 68 3.76 3.94 -2.80
N GLY A 69 2.71 3.12 -2.86
CA GLY A 69 1.42 3.52 -3.41
C GLY A 69 0.76 4.66 -2.63
N VAL A 70 0.79 4.59 -1.29
CA VAL A 70 0.29 5.66 -0.41
C VAL A 70 1.08 6.95 -0.57
N ALA A 71 2.40 6.89 -0.67
CA ALA A 71 3.24 8.06 -0.87
C ALA A 71 2.91 8.78 -2.19
N LEU A 72 2.74 8.02 -3.27
CA LEU A 72 2.31 8.56 -4.56
C LEU A 72 0.91 9.17 -4.45
N ALA A 73 -0.02 8.48 -3.78
CA ALA A 73 -1.37 8.98 -3.57
C ALA A 73 -1.37 10.31 -2.79
N MET A 74 -0.60 10.41 -1.72
CA MET A 74 -0.48 11.63 -0.92
C MET A 74 0.19 12.77 -1.70
N TYR A 75 1.16 12.47 -2.57
CA TYR A 75 1.75 13.47 -3.46
C TYR A 75 0.69 14.08 -4.40
N PHE A 76 -0.14 13.25 -5.03
CA PHE A 76 -1.24 13.73 -5.88
C PHE A 76 -2.37 14.41 -5.08
N ALA A 77 -2.55 14.07 -3.81
CA ALA A 77 -3.55 14.71 -2.94
C ALA A 77 -3.15 16.14 -2.53
N VAL A 78 -1.89 16.33 -2.11
CA VAL A 78 -1.43 17.59 -1.52
C VAL A 78 -0.77 18.51 -2.55
N ALA A 79 -0.05 17.93 -3.52
CA ALA A 79 0.77 18.66 -4.48
C ALA A 79 0.48 18.20 -5.91
N ASN A 80 -0.80 18.13 -6.30
CA ASN A 80 -1.22 17.58 -7.58
C ASN A 80 -0.52 18.27 -8.78
N PRO A 81 0.43 17.60 -9.46
CA PRO A 81 1.19 18.20 -10.55
C PRO A 81 0.29 18.51 -11.76
N LEU A 82 -0.85 17.83 -11.90
CA LEU A 82 -1.79 18.02 -13.00
C LEU A 82 -2.48 19.40 -12.94
N LEU A 83 -2.64 19.95 -11.74
CA LEU A 83 -3.20 21.30 -11.56
C LEU A 83 -2.20 22.38 -11.99
N SER A 84 -0.90 22.16 -11.80
CA SER A 84 0.15 23.10 -12.23
C SER A 84 0.19 23.27 -13.75
N LYS A 85 -0.11 22.21 -14.50
CA LYS A 85 -0.18 22.23 -15.97
C LYS A 85 -1.38 23.02 -16.49
N LEU A 86 -2.43 23.15 -15.68
CA LEU A 86 -3.61 23.95 -16.00
C LEU A 86 -3.45 25.43 -15.64
N ALA A 87 -2.57 25.76 -14.68
CA ALA A 87 -2.31 27.13 -14.24
C ALA A 87 -1.29 27.88 -15.11
N GLY A 88 -0.52 27.16 -15.95
CA GLY A 88 0.46 27.71 -16.88
C GLY A 88 -0.05 27.91 -18.32
N ALA A 89 -1.37 27.79 -18.54
CA ALA A 89 -2.05 28.01 -19.82
C ALA A 89 -3.03 29.18 -19.73
#